data_AF-A0A8X6I3G9-F1
#
_entry.id   AF-A0A8X6I3G9-F1
#
_cell.length_a   1.000
_cell.length_b   1.000
_cell.length_c   1.000
_cell.angle_alpha   90.00
_cell.angle_beta   90.00
_cell.angle_gamma   90.00
#
_symmetry.space_group_name_H-M   'P 1'
#
loop_
_entity.id
_entity.type
_entity.pdbx_description
1 polymer ?
#
loop_
_entity_poly.entity_id
_entity_poly.type
_entity_poly.pdbx_seq_one_letter_code
_entity_poly.pdbx_strand_id
1 'polypeptide(L)'
;MQVIRRLDAVVVGIVSCDITCYDGEANICIKKFSKEVTSSMDDYCRDQIPLIKCISEAASKCKTTFVREAEEVYRIHTDSCTEGTELNKVVREHVDCITKATNGADCSVGEGNDLKDQTRDEDKCKDLRKGEICLYKKVKSECSRNAGVTFLRMYHPMVRLLRSICYARGHLQN
;
A
#
# COMPACT_ATOMS: atom_id res chain seq x y z
N MET A 1 30.67 38.44 12.96
CA MET A 1 29.35 37.77 13.13
C MET A 1 29.18 36.72 12.03
N GLN A 2 29.47 35.45 12.31
CA GLN A 2 29.15 34.31 11.44
C GLN A 2 28.84 33.11 12.35
N VAL A 3 27.55 32.89 12.65
CA VAL A 3 27.06 31.74 13.41
C VAL A 3 25.78 31.22 12.74
N ILE A 4 25.88 30.73 11.51
CA ILE A 4 24.77 30.02 10.84
C ILE A 4 25.35 28.96 9.89
N ARG A 5 25.83 27.81 10.38
CA ARG A 5 26.21 26.64 9.53
C ARG A 5 26.13 25.27 10.23
N ARG A 6 25.27 25.06 11.24
CA ARG A 6 25.17 23.76 11.95
C ARG A 6 23.75 23.24 12.20
N LEU A 7 22.76 23.64 11.40
CA LEU A 7 21.37 23.15 11.57
C LEU A 7 21.00 22.03 10.59
N ASP A 8 21.70 21.88 9.46
CA ASP A 8 21.29 20.94 8.41
C ASP A 8 21.62 19.47 8.72
N ALA A 9 22.63 19.20 9.55
CA ALA A 9 23.04 17.83 9.88
C ALA A 9 22.11 17.12 10.87
N VAL A 10 21.33 17.88 11.67
CA VAL A 10 20.44 17.29 12.70
C VAL A 10 19.14 16.76 12.09
N VAL A 11 18.66 17.36 10.99
CA VAL A 11 17.38 16.99 10.37
C VAL A 11 17.48 15.66 9.63
N VAL A 12 18.62 15.36 9.00
CA VAL A 12 18.83 14.11 8.25
C VAL A 12 18.83 12.88 9.17
N GLY A 13 19.34 13.02 10.41
CA GLY A 13 19.42 11.92 11.38
C GLY A 13 18.09 11.45 11.95
N ILE A 14 17.04 12.28 11.92
CA ILE A 14 15.73 11.92 12.50
C ILE A 14 14.95 11.02 11.54
N VAL A 15 14.96 11.34 10.24
CA VAL A 15 14.22 10.58 9.20
C VAL A 15 14.71 9.13 9.07
N SER A 16 16.02 8.90 9.22
CA SER A 16 16.60 7.54 9.16
C SER A 16 16.20 6.67 10.35
N CYS A 17 15.92 7.26 11.52
CA CYS A 17 15.49 6.53 12.70
C CYS A 17 14.02 6.10 12.57
N ASP A 18 13.17 6.97 12.02
CA ASP A 18 11.74 6.71 11.85
C ASP A 18 11.49 5.55 10.89
N ILE A 19 12.22 5.49 9.76
CA ILE A 19 12.08 4.40 8.79
C ILE A 19 12.64 3.07 9.34
N THR A 20 13.74 3.11 10.10
CA THR A 20 14.29 1.91 10.74
C THR A 20 13.35 1.34 11.80
N CYS A 21 12.74 2.22 12.61
CA CYS A 21 11.69 1.85 13.55
C CYS A 21 10.51 1.20 12.81
N TYR A 22 10.02 1.86 11.76
CA TYR A 22 8.89 1.38 10.99
C TYR A 22 9.15 0.00 10.40
N ASP A 23 10.32 -0.22 9.81
CA ASP A 23 10.69 -1.52 9.25
C ASP A 23 10.69 -2.61 10.32
N GLY A 24 11.14 -2.31 11.54
CA GLY A 24 11.07 -3.23 12.68
C GLY A 24 9.63 -3.61 13.03
N GLU A 25 8.76 -2.62 13.24
CA GLU A 25 7.36 -2.82 13.62
C GLU A 25 6.54 -3.47 12.49
N ALA A 26 6.71 -3.02 11.24
CA ALA A 26 6.04 -3.56 10.07
C ALA A 26 6.42 -5.03 9.84
N ASN A 27 7.68 -5.42 10.07
CA ASN A 27 8.09 -6.82 9.98
C ASN A 27 7.41 -7.70 11.04
N ILE A 28 7.15 -7.19 12.24
CA ILE A 28 6.37 -7.91 13.26
C ILE A 28 4.95 -8.12 12.77
N CYS A 29 4.31 -7.08 12.21
CA CYS A 29 2.98 -7.16 11.62
C CYS A 29 2.90 -8.23 10.53
N ILE A 30 3.83 -8.17 9.57
CA ILE A 30 3.87 -9.11 8.46
C ILE A 30 4.08 -10.54 8.97
N LYS A 31 5.00 -10.79 9.91
CA LYS A 31 5.19 -12.15 10.47
C LYS A 31 3.95 -12.67 11.19
N LYS A 32 3.21 -11.77 11.87
CA LYS A 32 2.00 -12.12 12.61
C LYS A 32 0.82 -12.45 11.69
N PHE A 33 0.72 -11.76 10.55
CA PHE A 33 -0.44 -11.81 9.66
C PHE A 33 -0.15 -12.34 8.25
N SER A 34 1.08 -12.81 7.94
CA SER A 34 1.38 -13.46 6.65
C SER A 34 0.77 -14.85 6.63
N LYS A 35 -0.53 -14.89 6.34
CA LYS A 35 -1.22 -16.09 5.87
C LYS A 35 -1.32 -16.01 4.36
N GLU A 36 -1.41 -17.16 3.70
CA GLU A 36 -1.76 -17.20 2.29
C GLU A 36 -3.10 -16.49 2.08
N VAL A 37 -3.11 -15.50 1.20
CA VAL A 37 -4.33 -14.75 0.86
C VAL A 37 -5.19 -15.65 0.00
N THR A 38 -6.35 -16.05 0.51
CA THR A 38 -7.33 -16.80 -0.26
C THR A 38 -8.22 -15.85 -1.08
N SER A 39 -8.91 -16.40 -2.08
CA SER A 39 -9.45 -15.62 -3.22
C SER A 39 -10.77 -14.89 -2.98
N SER A 40 -11.37 -14.97 -1.79
CA SER A 40 -12.68 -14.34 -1.53
C SER A 40 -12.58 -12.99 -0.80
N MET A 41 -13.58 -12.13 -0.98
CA MET A 41 -13.66 -10.85 -0.27
C MET A 41 -13.74 -11.03 1.25
N ASP A 42 -14.47 -12.04 1.73
CA ASP A 42 -14.61 -12.28 3.17
C ASP A 42 -13.26 -12.74 3.78
N ASP A 43 -12.49 -13.53 3.03
CA ASP A 43 -11.14 -13.90 3.43
C ASP A 43 -10.18 -12.69 3.40
N TYR A 44 -10.26 -11.89 2.34
CA TYR A 44 -9.53 -10.63 2.24
C TYR A 44 -9.80 -9.76 3.47
N CYS A 45 -11.07 -9.53 3.81
CA CYS A 45 -11.46 -8.71 4.95
C CYS A 45 -10.99 -9.28 6.29
N ARG A 46 -11.07 -10.61 6.45
CA ARG A 46 -10.63 -11.29 7.68
C ARG A 46 -9.12 -11.22 7.88
N ASP A 47 -8.34 -11.42 6.83
CA ASP A 47 -6.89 -11.63 6.94
C ASP A 47 -6.08 -10.35 6.63
N GLN A 48 -6.53 -9.50 5.70
CA GLN A 48 -5.80 -8.29 5.30
C GLN A 48 -6.08 -7.07 6.20
N ILE A 49 -7.30 -6.89 6.69
CA ILE A 49 -7.62 -5.73 7.55
C ILE A 49 -6.76 -5.68 8.82
N PRO A 50 -6.55 -6.79 9.55
CA PRO A 50 -5.64 -6.80 10.70
C PRO A 50 -4.20 -6.45 10.34
N LEU A 51 -3.70 -6.92 9.19
CA LEU A 51 -2.37 -6.58 8.70
C LEU A 51 -2.27 -5.08 8.40
N ILE A 52 -3.19 -4.54 7.60
CA ILE A 52 -3.22 -3.12 7.22
C ILE A 52 -3.32 -2.23 8.47
N LYS A 53 -4.15 -2.61 9.44
CA LYS A 53 -4.25 -1.92 10.74
C LYS A 53 -2.90 -1.90 11.44
N CYS A 54 -2.24 -3.04 11.55
CA CYS A 54 -0.94 -3.15 12.21
C CYS A 54 0.14 -2.29 11.51
N ILE A 55 0.14 -2.28 10.17
CA ILE A 55 1.03 -1.41 9.39
C ILE A 55 0.76 0.08 9.64
N SER A 56 -0.51 0.48 9.74
CA SER A 56 -0.90 1.86 10.09
C SER A 56 -0.46 2.23 11.51
N GLU A 57 -0.62 1.33 12.48
CA GLU A 57 -0.17 1.52 13.86
C GLU A 57 1.37 1.63 13.94
N ALA A 58 2.10 0.83 13.17
CA ALA A 58 3.55 0.92 13.05
C ALA A 58 3.99 2.29 12.50
N ALA A 59 3.34 2.77 11.44
CA ALA A 59 3.62 4.09 10.86
C ALA A 59 3.40 5.23 11.86
N SER A 60 2.34 5.13 12.67
CA SER A 60 2.01 6.09 13.73
C SER A 60 2.99 6.03 14.91
N LYS A 61 3.28 4.83 15.41
CA LYS A 61 4.23 4.59 16.52
C LYS A 61 5.63 5.14 16.21
N CYS A 62 6.08 4.93 14.98
CA CYS A 62 7.39 5.39 14.51
C CYS A 62 7.36 6.81 13.93
N LYS A 63 6.24 7.54 14.04
CA LYS A 63 6.08 8.94 13.61
C LYS A 63 6.53 9.19 12.17
N THR A 64 6.30 8.22 11.30
CA THR A 64 6.73 8.28 9.91
C THR A 64 6.06 9.43 9.17
N THR A 65 6.73 9.96 8.15
CA THR A 65 6.18 11.04 7.31
C THR A 65 4.95 10.61 6.50
N PHE A 66 4.71 9.31 6.38
CA PHE A 66 3.61 8.70 5.61
C PHE A 66 2.49 8.13 6.48
N VAL A 67 2.43 8.52 7.76
CA VAL A 67 1.38 8.06 8.69
C VAL A 67 -0.03 8.33 8.16
N ARG A 68 -0.26 9.48 7.51
CA ARG A 68 -1.58 9.86 6.97
C ARG A 68 -2.00 8.94 5.82
N GLU A 69 -1.07 8.59 4.94
CA GLU A 69 -1.32 7.65 3.86
C GLU A 69 -1.62 6.25 4.40
N ALA A 70 -0.94 5.82 5.46
CA ALA A 70 -1.19 4.53 6.10
C ALA A 70 -2.59 4.47 6.75
N GLU A 71 -2.97 5.53 7.46
CA GLU A 71 -4.30 5.68 8.06
C GLU A 71 -5.40 5.72 6.98
N GLU A 72 -5.15 6.39 5.86
CA GLU A 72 -6.12 6.45 4.75
C GLU A 72 -6.33 5.09 4.11
N VAL A 73 -5.27 4.32 3.87
CA VAL A 73 -5.37 2.92 3.40
C VAL A 73 -6.19 2.11 4.40
N TYR A 74 -5.87 2.17 5.69
CA TYR A 74 -6.63 1.44 6.70
C TYR A 74 -8.12 1.80 6.69
N ARG A 75 -8.44 3.08 6.63
CA ARG A 75 -9.83 3.57 6.58
C ARG A 75 -10.59 3.07 5.34
N ILE A 76 -10.00 3.20 4.16
CA ILE A 76 -10.64 2.81 2.89
C ILE A 76 -10.89 1.30 2.85
N HIS A 77 -9.89 0.51 3.27
CA HIS A 77 -10.04 -0.94 3.27
C HIS A 77 -11.04 -1.39 4.33
N THR A 78 -11.07 -0.76 5.50
CA THR A 78 -12.12 -1.00 6.51
C THR A 78 -13.52 -0.65 5.97
N ASP A 79 -13.67 0.49 5.28
CA ASP A 79 -14.92 0.90 4.64
C ASP A 79 -15.36 -0.15 3.59
N SER A 80 -14.44 -0.69 2.79
CA SER A 80 -14.73 -1.76 1.82
C SER A 80 -15.18 -3.08 2.45
N CYS A 81 -14.82 -3.33 3.71
CA CYS A 81 -15.14 -4.54 4.45
C CYS A 81 -16.30 -4.39 5.44
N THR A 82 -16.77 -3.16 5.67
CA THR A 82 -17.87 -2.90 6.61
C THR A 82 -19.21 -3.04 5.89
N GLU A 83 -20.04 -3.96 6.34
CA GLU A 83 -21.36 -4.18 5.73
C GLU A 83 -22.22 -2.91 5.74
N GLY A 84 -22.93 -2.70 4.63
CA GLY A 84 -23.85 -1.59 4.47
C GLY A 84 -23.21 -0.27 4.01
N THR A 85 -21.87 -0.15 3.99
CA THR A 85 -21.22 1.03 3.40
C THR A 85 -21.37 1.03 1.88
N GLU A 86 -21.31 2.23 1.28
CA GLU A 86 -21.36 2.36 -0.18
C GLU A 86 -20.18 1.66 -0.86
N LEU A 87 -18.98 1.72 -0.26
CA LEU A 87 -17.82 1.04 -0.83
C LEU A 87 -17.95 -0.48 -0.74
N ASN A 88 -18.45 -1.02 0.37
CA ASN A 88 -18.66 -2.47 0.50
C ASN A 88 -19.62 -3.02 -0.55
N LYS A 89 -20.76 -2.35 -0.77
CA LYS A 89 -21.73 -2.75 -1.80
C LYS A 89 -21.09 -2.82 -3.18
N VAL A 90 -20.40 -1.75 -3.58
CA VAL A 90 -19.78 -1.66 -4.91
C VAL A 90 -18.61 -2.63 -5.06
N VAL A 91 -17.84 -2.89 -4.00
CA VAL A 91 -16.77 -3.89 -4.04
C VAL A 91 -17.35 -5.29 -4.18
N ARG A 92 -18.36 -5.65 -3.37
CA ARG A 92 -19.03 -6.96 -3.48
C ARG A 92 -19.60 -7.21 -4.88
N GLU A 93 -20.11 -6.18 -5.56
CA GLU A 93 -20.62 -6.28 -6.93
C GLU A 93 -19.51 -6.58 -7.98
N HIS A 94 -18.28 -6.14 -7.74
CA HIS A 94 -17.22 -6.15 -8.77
C HIS A 94 -15.99 -6.99 -8.42
N VAL A 95 -15.86 -7.47 -7.18
CA VAL A 95 -14.64 -8.12 -6.66
C VAL A 95 -14.23 -9.33 -7.48
N ASP A 96 -15.17 -10.20 -7.86
CA ASP A 96 -14.85 -11.41 -8.64
C ASP A 96 -14.26 -11.07 -10.00
N CYS A 97 -14.85 -10.08 -10.68
CA CYS A 97 -14.33 -9.63 -11.97
C CYS A 97 -12.99 -8.93 -11.82
N ILE A 98 -12.85 -8.03 -10.83
CA ILE A 98 -11.60 -7.33 -10.55
C ILE A 98 -10.48 -8.35 -10.29
N THR A 99 -10.71 -9.32 -9.39
CA THR A 99 -9.74 -10.37 -9.05
C THR A 99 -9.35 -11.19 -10.28
N LYS A 100 -10.32 -11.60 -11.10
CA LYS A 100 -10.04 -12.34 -12.34
C LYS A 100 -9.20 -11.52 -13.31
N ALA A 101 -9.57 -10.26 -13.52
CA ALA A 101 -8.88 -9.35 -14.45
C ALA A 101 -7.46 -9.07 -13.98
N THR A 102 -7.23 -8.85 -12.68
CA THR A 102 -5.90 -8.61 -12.11
C THR A 102 -5.02 -9.86 -12.16
N ASN A 103 -5.58 -11.05 -11.89
CA ASN A 103 -4.82 -12.31 -11.95
C ASN A 103 -4.44 -12.70 -13.38
N GLY A 104 -5.26 -12.32 -14.37
CA GLY A 104 -4.97 -12.53 -15.79
C GLY A 104 -4.19 -11.39 -16.44
N ALA A 105 -3.69 -10.44 -15.66
CA ALA A 105 -2.94 -9.29 -16.16
C ALA A 105 -1.45 -9.62 -16.25
N ASP A 106 -0.86 -9.49 -17.44
CA ASP A 106 0.59 -9.40 -17.59
C ASP A 106 1.03 -7.96 -17.34
N CYS A 107 0.96 -7.57 -16.07
CA CYS A 107 1.49 -6.30 -15.59
C CYS A 107 2.79 -6.63 -14.87
N SER A 108 3.89 -6.69 -15.62
CA SER A 108 5.20 -6.97 -15.05
C SER A 108 5.57 -5.85 -14.06
N VAL A 109 5.45 -6.11 -12.75
CA VAL A 109 5.92 -5.23 -11.67
C VAL A 109 7.00 -5.97 -10.87
N GLY A 110 7.97 -6.55 -11.59
CA GLY A 110 8.94 -7.48 -11.02
C GLY A 110 8.30 -8.79 -10.53
N GLU A 111 8.94 -9.92 -10.79
CA GLU A 111 8.50 -11.20 -10.23
C GLU A 111 8.67 -11.15 -8.70
N GLY A 112 7.58 -11.01 -7.95
CA GLY A 112 7.64 -10.88 -6.49
C GLY A 112 6.27 -10.63 -5.88
N ASN A 113 5.54 -11.71 -5.64
CA ASN A 113 4.17 -11.72 -5.11
C ASN A 113 4.05 -11.35 -3.62
N ASP A 114 5.12 -10.88 -2.99
CA ASP A 114 5.12 -10.58 -1.56
C ASP A 114 5.43 -9.11 -1.29
N LEU A 115 4.57 -8.45 -0.50
CA LEU A 115 4.81 -7.14 0.09
C LEU A 115 6.15 -7.09 0.86
N LYS A 116 6.68 -8.26 1.28
CA LYS A 116 8.00 -8.44 1.89
C LYS A 116 9.15 -8.09 0.95
N ASP A 117 9.00 -8.38 -0.35
CA ASP A 117 10.04 -8.21 -1.38
C ASP A 117 9.83 -6.95 -2.23
N GLN A 118 8.66 -6.32 -2.17
CA GLN A 118 8.33 -5.14 -2.96
C GLN A 118 8.99 -3.86 -2.46
N THR A 119 9.38 -3.81 -1.18
CA THR A 119 9.77 -2.55 -0.54
C THR A 119 11.28 -2.35 -0.43
N ARG A 120 12.09 -3.38 -0.72
CA ARG A 120 13.56 -3.36 -0.62
C ARG A 120 14.28 -3.12 -1.94
N ASP A 121 13.54 -3.18 -3.05
CA ASP A 121 14.10 -3.11 -4.39
C ASP A 121 13.75 -1.75 -5.02
N GLU A 122 14.79 -0.96 -5.30
CA GLU A 122 14.67 0.39 -5.85
C GLU A 122 13.91 0.38 -7.18
N ASP A 123 14.07 -0.67 -7.97
CA ASP A 123 13.43 -0.78 -9.28
C ASP A 123 11.93 -1.05 -9.15
N LYS A 124 11.51 -1.82 -8.13
CA LYS A 124 10.08 -2.04 -7.85
C LYS A 124 9.38 -0.75 -7.46
N CYS A 125 10.05 0.12 -6.69
CA CYS A 125 9.51 1.44 -6.33
C CYS A 125 9.21 2.33 -7.54
N LYS A 126 10.01 2.23 -8.61
CA LYS A 126 9.82 2.99 -9.86
C LYS A 126 8.62 2.51 -10.68
N ASP A 127 8.30 1.22 -10.57
CA ASP A 127 7.28 0.58 -11.41
C ASP A 127 5.88 0.51 -10.79
N LEU A 128 5.71 0.87 -9.50
CA LEU A 128 4.41 0.87 -8.81
C LEU A 128 3.31 1.61 -9.61
N ARG A 129 3.63 2.78 -10.17
CA ARG A 129 2.68 3.56 -10.98
C ARG A 129 2.36 2.90 -12.32
N LYS A 130 3.34 2.25 -12.95
CA LYS A 130 3.12 1.53 -14.21
C LYS A 130 2.22 0.32 -13.97
N GLY A 131 2.47 -0.41 -12.88
CA GLY A 131 1.64 -1.52 -12.41
C GLY A 131 0.19 -1.10 -12.19
N GLU A 132 -0.04 -0.04 -11.42
CA GLU A 132 -1.37 0.53 -11.19
C GLU A 132 -2.10 0.85 -12.50
N ILE A 133 -1.45 1.57 -13.42
CA ILE A 133 -2.06 1.97 -14.69
C ILE A 133 -2.39 0.74 -15.54
N CYS A 134 -1.50 -0.26 -15.56
CA CYS A 134 -1.71 -1.50 -16.29
C CYS A 134 -2.92 -2.28 -15.74
N LEU A 135 -2.97 -2.50 -14.43
CA LEU A 135 -4.07 -3.20 -13.77
C LEU A 135 -5.39 -2.45 -13.95
N TYR A 136 -5.39 -1.13 -13.79
CA TYR A 136 -6.57 -0.31 -14.04
C TYR A 136 -7.09 -0.46 -15.47
N LYS A 137 -6.21 -0.40 -16.48
CA LYS A 137 -6.61 -0.60 -17.88
C LYS A 137 -7.23 -1.97 -18.09
N LYS A 138 -6.63 -3.01 -17.52
CA LYS A 138 -7.12 -4.39 -17.60
C LYS A 138 -8.49 -4.56 -16.96
N VAL A 139 -8.67 -4.09 -15.73
CA VAL A 139 -9.97 -4.11 -15.03
C VAL A 139 -11.02 -3.33 -15.81
N LYS A 140 -10.68 -2.14 -16.30
CA LYS A 140 -11.61 -1.31 -17.07
C LYS A 140 -12.03 -1.98 -18.38
N SER A 141 -11.13 -2.72 -19.05
CA SER A 141 -11.44 -3.39 -20.31
C SER A 141 -12.26 -4.68 -20.14
N GLU A 142 -12.03 -5.42 -19.05
CA GLU A 142 -12.66 -6.75 -18.86
C GLU A 142 -13.91 -6.74 -17.99
N CYS A 143 -14.05 -5.73 -17.13
CA CYS A 143 -15.18 -5.61 -16.21
C CYS A 143 -16.13 -4.49 -16.65
N SER A 144 -16.08 -3.36 -15.96
CA SER A 144 -16.92 -2.20 -16.23
C SER A 144 -16.19 -0.91 -15.85
N ARG A 145 -16.73 0.23 -16.27
CA ARG A 145 -16.23 1.54 -15.82
C ARG A 145 -16.29 1.65 -14.29
N ASN A 146 -17.37 1.17 -13.67
CA ASN A 146 -17.55 1.21 -12.23
C ASN A 146 -16.52 0.31 -11.52
N ALA A 147 -16.30 -0.91 -12.01
CA ALA A 147 -15.26 -1.79 -11.48
C ALA A 147 -13.87 -1.15 -11.54
N GLY A 148 -13.54 -0.44 -12.63
CA GLY A 148 -12.28 0.30 -12.74
C GLY A 148 -12.16 1.45 -11.73
N VAL A 149 -13.25 2.19 -11.47
CA VAL A 149 -13.29 3.25 -10.45
C VAL A 149 -13.13 2.65 -9.04
N THR A 150 -13.82 1.54 -8.76
CA THR A 150 -13.74 0.81 -7.50
C THR A 150 -12.33 0.29 -7.25
N PHE A 151 -11.71 -0.31 -8.26
CA PHE A 151 -10.32 -0.74 -8.21
C PHE A 151 -9.40 0.42 -7.84
N LEU A 152 -9.48 1.56 -8.53
CA LEU A 152 -8.65 2.73 -8.20
C LEU A 152 -8.92 3.27 -6.80
N ARG A 153 -10.17 3.28 -6.34
CA ARG A 153 -10.52 3.75 -5.00
C ARG A 153 -9.83 2.95 -3.90
N MET A 154 -9.57 1.65 -4.13
CA MET A 154 -8.82 0.79 -3.20
C MET A 154 -7.32 0.78 -3.46
N TYR A 155 -6.92 0.66 -4.73
CA TYR A 155 -5.53 0.40 -5.12
C TYR A 155 -4.66 1.66 -5.13
N HIS A 156 -5.21 2.81 -5.52
CA HIS A 156 -4.46 4.08 -5.59
C HIS A 156 -3.90 4.54 -4.22
N PRO A 157 -4.69 4.51 -3.12
CA PRO A 157 -4.16 4.80 -1.79
C PRO A 157 -3.00 3.87 -1.40
N MET A 158 -3.08 2.57 -1.71
CA MET A 158 -2.00 1.62 -1.44
C MET A 158 -0.74 1.97 -2.22
N VAL A 159 -0.85 2.24 -3.52
CA VAL A 159 0.28 2.65 -4.37
C VAL A 159 0.92 3.93 -3.84
N ARG A 160 0.11 4.90 -3.40
CA ARG A 160 0.62 6.14 -2.81
C ARG A 160 1.39 5.87 -1.51
N LEU A 161 0.86 5.05 -0.62
CA LEU A 161 1.55 4.64 0.61
C LEU A 161 2.89 3.96 0.30
N LEU A 162 2.90 2.97 -0.61
CA LEU A 162 4.11 2.25 -1.00
C LEU A 162 5.18 3.19 -1.57
N ARG A 163 4.78 4.17 -2.38
CA ARG A 163 5.69 5.20 -2.89
C ARG A 163 6.23 6.10 -1.78
N SER A 164 5.41 6.49 -0.81
CA SER A 164 5.89 7.29 0.34
C SER A 164 6.89 6.50 1.19
N ILE A 165 6.70 5.18 1.36
CA ILE A 165 7.68 4.30 2.00
C ILE A 165 8.99 4.25 1.19
N CYS A 166 8.91 4.08 -0.14
CA CYS A 166 10.07 4.10 -1.02
C CYS A 166 10.86 5.42 -0.94
N TYR A 167 10.16 6.56 -0.90
CA TYR A 167 10.79 7.87 -0.71
C TYR A 167 11.49 7.97 0.65
N ALA A 168 10.82 7.54 1.73
CA ALA A 168 11.39 7.55 3.07
C ALA A 168 12.65 6.67 3.20
N ARG A 169 12.76 5.61 2.39
CA ARG A 169 13.95 4.75 2.30
C ARG A 169 15.05 5.29 1.39
N GLY A 170 14.80 6.38 0.67
CA GLY A 170 15.75 6.95 -0.30
C GLY A 170 15.79 6.24 -1.66
N HIS A 171 14.82 5.36 -1.94
CA HIS A 171 14.73 4.64 -3.23
C HIS A 171 14.08 5.47 -4.35
N LEU A 172 13.48 6.61 -4.03
CA LEU A 172 12.94 7.55 -4.99
C LEU A 172 13.53 8.93 -4.71
N GLN A 173 14.05 9.58 -5.75
CA GLN A 173 14.47 10.98 -5.73
C GLN A 173 13.43 11.82 -6.49
N ASN A 174 13.23 13.06 -6.05
CA ASN A 174 12.27 14.01 -6.65
C ASN A 174 12.59 14.33 -8.11
#